data_AF-A0A9D8D286-F1
#
_entry.id   AF-A0A9D8D286-F1
#
_cell.length_a   1.000
_cell.length_b   1.000
_cell.length_c   1.000
_cell.angle_alpha   90.00
_cell.angle_beta   90.00
_cell.angle_gamma   90.00
#
_symmetry.space_group_name_H-M   'P 1'
#
loop_
_entity.id
_entity.type
_entity.pdbx_description
1 polymer ?
#
loop_
_entity_poly.entity_id
_entity_poly.type
_entity_poly.pdbx_seq_one_letter_code
_entity_poly.pdbx_strand_id
1 'polypeptide(L)'
;MRRAFRILAVLIAVSVLITAIDRLSVLFDIYEAPRRPLPPTDMRPWLGAQPAPIPFGNTATRPTVDITVEDPGKPHDSIGTAFHVAPGVWLTAGHVLDSCRKAYVRVRDQWLPIARKLVHPVADVAVALVEAAERPPEIHLTKRLPVLGQDGYHFGYPGGEPAAVHTRFVGSARIRKGRPGTPLEQGWMWAERARTPPDIDGLGGLSGGPQVDRTGAVQGITVLHSPRAGRLTTTPVSRARELLQPEVALVADGGTTISPRDYGDHGTQVREAAGTVLL
;
A
#
# COMPACT_ATOMS: atom_id res chain seq x y z
N MET A 1 49.73 32.68 -16.79
CA MET A 1 48.59 32.60 -15.83
C MET A 1 47.27 32.11 -16.45
N ARG A 2 46.81 32.61 -17.61
CA ARG A 2 45.50 32.21 -18.19
C ARG A 2 45.36 30.73 -18.63
N ARG A 3 46.44 30.06 -19.02
CA ARG A 3 46.42 28.63 -19.41
C ARG A 3 46.25 27.69 -18.21
N ALA A 4 46.92 27.98 -17.09
CA ALA A 4 46.81 27.19 -15.87
C ALA A 4 45.38 27.23 -15.28
N PHE A 5 44.72 28.40 -15.35
CA PHE A 5 43.35 28.57 -14.87
C PHE A 5 42.32 27.80 -15.73
N ARG A 6 42.55 27.72 -17.05
CA ARG A 6 41.72 26.92 -17.96
C ARG A 6 41.86 25.42 -17.70
N ILE A 7 43.07 24.95 -17.45
CA ILE A 7 43.33 23.54 -17.13
C ILE A 7 42.64 23.16 -15.81
N LEU A 8 42.75 24.01 -14.78
CA LEU A 8 42.10 23.78 -13.49
C LEU A 8 40.56 23.76 -13.61
N ALA A 9 39.98 24.66 -14.38
CA ALA A 9 38.53 24.70 -14.60
C ALA A 9 38.00 23.44 -15.32
N VAL A 10 38.76 22.92 -16.30
CA VAL A 10 38.42 21.67 -17.00
C VAL A 10 38.49 20.48 -16.04
N LEU A 11 39.53 20.41 -15.19
CA LEU A 11 39.65 19.32 -14.22
C LEU A 11 38.52 19.32 -13.19
N ILE A 12 38.07 20.49 -12.73
CA ILE A 12 36.91 20.62 -11.84
C ILE A 12 35.63 20.17 -12.54
N ALA A 13 35.40 20.60 -13.78
CA ALA A 13 34.21 20.22 -14.54
C ALA A 13 34.15 18.70 -14.79
N VAL A 14 35.29 18.07 -15.08
CA VAL A 14 35.40 16.61 -15.25
C VAL A 14 35.14 15.89 -13.93
N SER A 15 35.67 16.37 -12.81
CA SER A 15 35.41 15.78 -11.49
C SER A 15 33.94 15.88 -11.07
N VAL A 16 33.29 17.02 -11.34
CA VAL A 16 31.84 17.19 -11.13
C VAL A 16 31.03 16.25 -12.02
N LEU A 17 31.44 16.05 -13.27
CA LEU A 17 30.78 15.13 -14.19
C LEU A 17 30.93 13.67 -13.73
N ILE A 18 32.13 13.26 -13.31
CA ILE A 18 32.39 11.90 -12.79
C ILE A 18 31.54 11.65 -11.54
N THR A 19 31.54 12.58 -10.58
CA THR A 19 30.71 12.45 -9.37
C THR A 19 29.20 12.46 -9.65
N ALA A 20 28.75 13.18 -10.69
CA ALA A 20 27.37 13.13 -11.13
C ALA A 20 27.01 11.78 -11.77
N ILE A 21 27.92 11.19 -12.55
CA ILE A 21 27.78 9.86 -13.15
C ILE A 21 27.77 8.78 -12.06
N ASP A 22 28.68 8.84 -11.08
CA ASP A 22 28.74 7.90 -9.96
C ASP A 22 27.47 7.96 -9.09
N ARG A 23 26.90 9.17 -8.88
CA ARG A 23 25.61 9.31 -8.19
C ARG A 23 24.44 8.80 -9.01
N LEU A 24 24.52 8.87 -10.33
CA LEU A 24 23.50 8.34 -11.22
C LEU A 24 23.55 6.81 -11.26
N SER A 25 24.74 6.19 -11.26
CA SER A 25 24.89 4.73 -11.18
C SER A 25 24.41 4.17 -9.85
N VAL A 26 24.61 4.88 -8.73
CA VAL A 26 24.01 4.50 -7.43
C VAL A 26 22.47 4.53 -7.49
N LEU A 27 21.87 5.40 -8.30
CA LEU A 27 20.41 5.46 -8.51
C LEU A 27 19.89 4.30 -9.39
N PHE A 28 20.72 3.83 -10.33
CA PHE A 28 20.40 2.67 -11.17
C PHE A 28 20.61 1.33 -10.43
N ASP A 29 21.59 1.22 -9.53
CA ASP A 29 21.77 0.04 -8.67
C ASP A 29 20.58 -0.21 -7.73
N ILE A 30 19.83 0.83 -7.34
CA ILE A 30 18.58 0.68 -6.56
C ILE A 30 17.44 0.07 -7.41
N TYR A 31 17.49 0.23 -8.73
CA TYR A 31 16.53 -0.34 -9.67
C TYR A 31 16.88 -1.78 -10.08
N GLU A 32 18.12 -2.19 -9.87
CA GLU A 32 18.66 -3.47 -10.33
C GLU A 32 19.35 -4.25 -9.21
N ALA A 33 18.84 -4.13 -7.99
CA ALA A 33 19.26 -4.98 -6.89
C ALA A 33 19.09 -6.46 -7.29
N PRO A 34 20.04 -7.36 -6.93
CA PRO A 34 19.90 -8.78 -7.20
C PRO A 34 18.58 -9.27 -6.61
N ARG A 35 17.67 -9.74 -7.47
CA ARG A 35 16.38 -10.31 -7.07
C ARG A 35 16.68 -11.41 -6.04
N ARG A 36 16.30 -11.21 -4.78
CA ARG A 36 16.28 -12.34 -3.85
C ARG A 36 15.26 -13.32 -4.42
N PRO A 37 15.65 -14.60 -4.64
CA PRO A 37 14.67 -15.61 -5.01
C PRO A 37 13.56 -15.57 -3.95
N LEU A 38 12.30 -15.59 -4.41
CA LEU A 38 11.19 -15.79 -3.49
C LEU A 38 11.51 -17.03 -2.65
N PRO A 39 11.36 -16.97 -1.31
CA PRO A 39 11.54 -18.16 -0.51
C PRO A 39 10.65 -19.28 -1.08
N PRO A 40 11.12 -20.54 -1.10
CA PRO A 40 10.32 -21.65 -1.56
C PRO A 40 8.95 -21.57 -0.92
N THR A 41 7.92 -21.59 -1.75
CA THR A 41 6.55 -21.55 -1.27
C THR A 41 6.26 -22.92 -0.67
N ASP A 42 6.45 -23.07 0.63
CA ASP A 42 5.70 -24.06 1.39
C ASP A 42 4.24 -23.56 1.42
N MET A 43 3.58 -23.62 0.25
CA MET A 43 2.13 -23.59 0.17
C MET A 43 1.64 -24.89 0.82
N ARG A 44 1.57 -24.89 2.14
CA ARG A 44 0.46 -25.58 2.77
C ARG A 44 -0.74 -24.70 2.51
N PRO A 45 -1.62 -25.01 1.55
CA PRO A 45 -2.95 -24.45 1.61
C PRO A 45 -3.46 -24.73 3.02
N TRP A 46 -3.90 -23.69 3.73
CA TRP A 46 -4.62 -23.85 5.00
C TRP A 46 -6.02 -24.42 4.70
N LEU A 47 -6.09 -25.47 3.89
CA LEU A 47 -7.26 -26.30 3.65
C LEU A 47 -7.59 -26.98 4.98
N GLY A 48 -8.53 -26.39 5.71
CA GLY A 48 -9.01 -26.90 7.00
C GLY A 48 -8.70 -26.04 8.22
N ALA A 49 -8.11 -24.85 8.08
CA ALA A 49 -8.05 -23.92 9.20
C ALA A 49 -9.46 -23.37 9.47
N GLN A 50 -10.00 -23.63 10.66
CA GLN A 50 -11.23 -23.00 11.09
C GLN A 50 -11.01 -21.46 11.08
N PRO A 51 -11.93 -20.68 10.49
CA PRO A 51 -11.77 -19.23 10.44
C PRO A 51 -11.56 -18.67 11.84
N ALA A 52 -10.66 -17.69 11.96
CA ALA A 52 -10.44 -17.05 13.25
C ALA A 52 -11.77 -16.46 13.75
N PRO A 53 -12.04 -16.46 15.06
CA PRO A 53 -13.26 -15.84 15.56
C PRO A 53 -13.31 -14.37 15.15
N ILE A 54 -14.48 -13.81 14.85
CA ILE A 54 -14.58 -12.39 14.49
C ILE A 54 -14.16 -11.53 15.70
N PRO A 55 -13.29 -10.51 15.53
CA PRO A 55 -12.99 -9.57 16.61
C PRO A 55 -14.26 -8.91 17.15
N PHE A 56 -14.41 -8.88 18.47
CA PHE A 56 -15.56 -8.28 19.16
C PHE A 56 -15.09 -7.19 20.11
N GLY A 57 -15.81 -6.08 20.15
CA GLY A 57 -15.49 -4.94 21.00
C GLY A 57 -16.05 -3.63 20.45
N ASN A 58 -15.57 -2.52 21.01
CA ASN A 58 -16.02 -1.19 20.63
C ASN A 58 -15.12 -0.59 19.55
N THR A 59 -15.73 -0.02 18.51
CA THR A 59 -15.04 0.84 17.54
C THR A 59 -14.94 2.26 18.08
N ALA A 60 -13.73 2.81 18.15
CA ALA A 60 -13.52 4.22 18.50
C ALA A 60 -13.82 5.13 17.30
N THR A 61 -15.08 5.50 17.12
CA THR A 61 -15.58 6.31 16.00
C THR A 61 -15.30 7.80 16.15
N ARG A 62 -15.04 8.28 17.37
CA ARG A 62 -14.62 9.67 17.62
C ARG A 62 -13.13 9.83 17.31
N PRO A 63 -12.74 10.80 16.46
CA PRO A 63 -11.34 11.02 16.14
C PRO A 63 -10.53 11.30 17.41
N THR A 64 -9.42 10.58 17.56
CA THR A 64 -8.48 10.79 18.67
C THR A 64 -7.31 11.67 18.27
N VAL A 65 -7.08 11.85 16.97
CA VAL A 65 -5.96 12.62 16.41
C VAL A 65 -6.38 13.32 15.12
N ASP A 66 -5.91 14.56 14.95
CA ASP A 66 -5.94 15.27 13.66
C ASP A 66 -4.60 15.07 12.95
N ILE A 67 -4.64 14.54 11.72
CA ILE A 67 -3.48 14.33 10.86
C ILE A 67 -3.53 15.37 9.75
N THR A 68 -2.44 16.10 9.54
CA THR A 68 -2.29 17.01 8.39
C THR A 68 -1.31 16.38 7.41
N VAL A 69 -1.72 16.23 6.16
CA VAL A 69 -0.90 15.69 5.08
C VAL A 69 -0.44 16.87 4.24
N GLU A 70 0.87 17.02 4.07
CA GLU A 70 1.43 18.07 3.22
C GLU A 70 1.12 17.80 1.74
N ASP A 71 1.02 18.87 0.95
CA ASP A 71 0.87 18.73 -0.51
C ASP A 71 2.20 18.21 -1.09
N PRO A 72 2.21 17.06 -1.79
CA PRO A 72 3.43 16.51 -2.39
C PRO A 72 4.03 17.40 -3.50
N GLY A 73 3.35 18.47 -3.91
CA GLY A 73 3.85 19.43 -4.87
C GLY A 73 3.64 18.95 -6.31
N LYS A 74 4.73 18.78 -7.07
CA LYS A 74 4.62 18.38 -8.49
C LYS A 74 4.36 16.87 -8.62
N PRO A 75 3.52 16.44 -9.57
CA PRO A 75 3.38 15.03 -9.90
C PRO A 75 4.73 14.40 -10.25
N HIS A 76 4.99 13.21 -9.73
CA HIS A 76 6.16 12.40 -10.00
C HIS A 76 5.74 10.93 -10.07
N ASP A 77 6.60 10.12 -10.69
CA ASP A 77 6.45 8.68 -10.72
C ASP A 77 6.47 8.15 -9.28
N SER A 78 5.51 7.32 -8.94
CA SER A 78 5.30 6.82 -7.59
C SER A 78 4.90 5.35 -7.66
N ILE A 79 5.13 4.67 -6.55
CA ILE A 79 4.88 3.24 -6.39
C ILE A 79 3.80 3.11 -5.32
N GLY A 80 2.82 2.27 -5.59
CA GLY A 80 1.79 1.90 -4.63
C GLY A 80 1.44 0.43 -4.71
N THR A 81 0.48 0.04 -3.90
CA THR A 81 -0.12 -1.29 -3.89
C THR A 81 -1.59 -1.17 -4.30
N ALA A 82 -2.08 -2.11 -5.10
CA ALA A 82 -3.49 -2.31 -5.37
C ALA A 82 -3.87 -3.76 -5.05
N PHE A 83 -5.16 -4.06 -4.87
CA PHE A 83 -5.62 -5.42 -4.65
C PHE A 83 -6.94 -5.73 -5.36
N HIS A 84 -7.05 -6.95 -5.87
CA HIS A 84 -8.13 -7.45 -6.71
C HIS A 84 -9.32 -7.91 -5.86
N VAL A 85 -10.51 -7.39 -6.15
CA VAL A 85 -11.72 -7.62 -5.33
C VAL A 85 -12.89 -8.22 -6.10
N ALA A 86 -12.83 -8.18 -7.43
CA ALA A 86 -13.77 -8.77 -8.38
C ALA A 86 -13.12 -8.74 -9.77
N PRO A 87 -13.61 -9.50 -10.76
CA PRO A 87 -12.98 -9.59 -12.07
C PRO A 87 -12.73 -8.21 -12.71
N GLY A 88 -11.45 -7.87 -12.91
CA GLY A 88 -11.03 -6.61 -13.50
C GLY A 88 -11.15 -5.38 -12.58
N VAL A 89 -11.53 -5.58 -11.31
CA VAL A 89 -11.74 -4.50 -10.33
C VAL A 89 -10.67 -4.58 -9.25
N TRP A 90 -9.91 -3.50 -9.14
CA TRP A 90 -8.84 -3.34 -8.16
C TRP A 90 -9.09 -2.13 -7.27
N LEU A 91 -8.76 -2.25 -5.98
CA LEU A 91 -8.78 -1.14 -5.03
C LEU A 91 -7.35 -0.67 -4.73
N THR A 92 -7.19 0.63 -4.52
CA THR A 92 -5.94 1.26 -4.08
C THR A 92 -6.22 2.59 -3.38
N ALA A 93 -5.18 3.30 -2.95
CA ALA A 93 -5.30 4.64 -2.37
C ALA A 93 -5.53 5.66 -3.48
N GLY A 94 -6.30 6.70 -3.19
CA GLY A 94 -6.62 7.76 -4.14
C GLY A 94 -5.35 8.45 -4.67
N HIS A 95 -4.45 8.83 -3.78
CA HIS A 95 -3.20 9.51 -4.10
C HIS A 95 -2.21 8.66 -4.92
N VAL A 96 -2.39 7.33 -4.98
CA VAL A 96 -1.57 6.45 -5.83
C VAL A 96 -1.96 6.61 -7.30
N LEU A 97 -3.21 6.97 -7.61
CA LEU A 97 -3.69 7.16 -8.99
C LEU A 97 -4.01 8.63 -9.33
N ASP A 98 -4.01 9.51 -8.33
CA ASP A 98 -4.26 10.92 -8.52
C ASP A 98 -3.15 11.55 -9.38
N SER A 99 -3.55 12.41 -10.32
CA SER A 99 -2.63 13.13 -11.22
C SER A 99 -1.75 12.27 -12.15
N CYS A 100 -1.94 10.95 -12.18
CA CYS A 100 -1.20 10.04 -13.07
C CYS A 100 -1.76 10.04 -14.50
N ARG A 101 -0.88 10.17 -15.51
CA ARG A 101 -1.29 10.12 -16.93
C ARG A 101 -1.46 8.70 -17.46
N LYS A 102 -0.59 7.79 -17.01
CA LYS A 102 -0.63 6.36 -17.28
C LYS A 102 -0.38 5.66 -15.95
N ALA A 103 -0.94 4.48 -15.80
CA ALA A 103 -0.76 3.67 -14.61
C ALA A 103 -0.93 2.20 -14.98
N TYR A 104 -0.16 1.34 -14.32
CA TYR A 104 -0.18 -0.09 -14.56
C TYR A 104 -0.26 -0.82 -13.23
N VAL A 105 -0.88 -1.99 -13.24
CA VAL A 105 -0.80 -2.95 -12.13
C VAL A 105 0.12 -4.07 -12.56
N ARG A 106 1.15 -4.36 -11.76
CA ARG A 106 1.94 -5.57 -11.89
C ARG A 106 1.23 -6.71 -11.17
N VAL A 107 0.82 -7.72 -11.92
CA VAL A 107 0.28 -8.96 -11.38
C VAL A 107 1.26 -10.07 -11.75
N ARG A 108 1.87 -10.70 -10.76
CA ARG A 108 3.01 -11.62 -10.95
C ARG A 108 4.11 -10.91 -11.76
N ASP A 109 4.40 -11.38 -12.97
CA ASP A 109 5.42 -10.81 -13.87
C ASP A 109 4.84 -10.07 -15.08
N GLN A 110 3.54 -9.76 -15.05
CA GLN A 110 2.86 -9.04 -16.13
C GLN A 110 2.46 -7.64 -15.70
N TRP A 111 2.73 -6.66 -16.57
CA TRP A 111 2.24 -5.29 -16.44
C TRP A 111 0.93 -5.15 -17.19
N LEU A 112 -0.13 -4.87 -16.45
CA LEU A 112 -1.47 -4.70 -17.00
C LEU A 112 -1.84 -3.21 -16.95
N PRO A 113 -2.22 -2.60 -18.08
CA PRO A 113 -2.62 -1.19 -18.09
C PRO A 113 -3.94 -1.00 -17.33
N ILE A 114 -4.02 0.09 -16.56
CA ILE A 114 -5.28 0.52 -15.96
C ILE A 114 -6.09 1.24 -17.05
N ALA A 115 -7.15 0.57 -17.53
CA ALA A 115 -8.02 1.08 -18.58
C ALA A 115 -8.84 2.29 -18.10
N ARG A 116 -9.29 2.26 -16.84
CA ARG A 116 -10.04 3.36 -16.23
C ARG A 116 -9.76 3.44 -14.74
N LYS A 117 -9.73 4.68 -14.22
CA LYS A 117 -9.59 4.97 -12.79
C LYS A 117 -10.81 5.76 -12.29
N LEU A 118 -11.30 5.41 -11.12
CA LEU A 118 -12.33 6.15 -10.38
C LEU A 118 -11.69 6.57 -9.06
N VAL A 119 -11.51 7.87 -8.84
CA VAL A 119 -10.93 8.39 -7.60
C VAL A 119 -12.05 9.01 -6.78
N HIS A 120 -12.12 8.67 -5.50
CA HIS A 120 -13.13 9.19 -4.61
C HIS A 120 -12.85 10.69 -4.31
N PRO A 121 -13.85 11.60 -4.37
CA PRO A 121 -13.62 13.04 -4.27
C PRO A 121 -13.15 13.52 -2.87
N VAL A 122 -13.49 12.77 -1.82
CA VAL A 122 -13.13 13.10 -0.43
C VAL A 122 -12.11 12.10 0.15
N ALA A 123 -12.54 10.87 0.37
CA ALA A 123 -11.72 9.79 0.91
C ALA A 123 -10.56 9.41 -0.03
N ASP A 124 -9.42 9.06 0.53
CA ASP A 124 -8.20 8.69 -0.19
C ASP A 124 -8.25 7.24 -0.71
N VAL A 125 -9.22 6.97 -1.57
CA VAL A 125 -9.46 5.66 -2.19
C VAL A 125 -9.72 5.80 -3.68
N ALA A 126 -9.28 4.81 -4.44
CA ALA A 126 -9.59 4.68 -5.86
C ALA A 126 -9.91 3.24 -6.27
N VAL A 127 -10.69 3.13 -7.34
CA VAL A 127 -10.94 1.89 -8.09
C VAL A 127 -10.16 1.96 -9.40
N ALA A 128 -9.35 0.95 -9.68
CA ALA A 128 -8.72 0.73 -10.97
C ALA A 128 -9.44 -0.39 -11.70
N LEU A 129 -9.84 -0.12 -12.95
CA LEU A 129 -10.42 -1.11 -13.84
C LEU A 129 -9.34 -1.57 -14.81
N VAL A 130 -9.09 -2.88 -14.80
CA VAL A 130 -8.04 -3.54 -15.57
C VAL A 130 -8.68 -4.56 -16.50
N GLU A 131 -8.36 -4.47 -17.78
CA GLU A 131 -8.79 -5.46 -18.78
C GLU A 131 -7.72 -6.55 -18.86
N ALA A 132 -7.99 -7.70 -18.24
CA ALA A 132 -7.09 -8.84 -18.25
C ALA A 132 -7.85 -10.15 -18.45
N ALA A 133 -7.28 -11.05 -19.25
CA ALA A 133 -7.82 -12.40 -19.43
C ALA A 133 -7.59 -13.26 -18.17
N GLU A 134 -6.46 -13.06 -17.50
CA GLU A 134 -6.18 -13.71 -16.22
C GLU A 134 -6.99 -13.09 -15.09
N ARG A 135 -7.47 -13.95 -14.19
CA ARG A 135 -8.20 -13.56 -12.98
C ARG A 135 -7.36 -13.98 -11.78
N PRO A 136 -6.56 -13.07 -11.20
CA PRO A 136 -5.85 -13.38 -9.97
C PRO A 136 -6.84 -13.65 -8.83
N PRO A 137 -6.39 -14.27 -7.73
CA PRO A 137 -7.23 -14.46 -6.55
C PRO A 137 -7.90 -13.15 -6.11
N GLU A 138 -9.12 -13.26 -5.59
CA GLU A 138 -9.86 -12.12 -5.06
C GLU A 138 -9.70 -12.07 -3.54
N ILE A 139 -9.50 -10.87 -3.00
CA ILE A 139 -9.56 -10.65 -1.55
C ILE A 139 -10.91 -10.07 -1.16
N HIS A 140 -11.51 -10.64 -0.11
CA HIS A 140 -12.86 -10.29 0.28
C HIS A 140 -12.93 -9.07 1.19
N LEU A 141 -13.90 -8.21 0.91
CA LEU A 141 -14.19 -7.02 1.70
C LEU A 141 -15.19 -7.33 2.81
N THR A 142 -15.15 -6.59 3.91
CA THR A 142 -16.18 -6.69 4.95
C THR A 142 -16.80 -5.36 5.34
N LYS A 143 -18.05 -5.41 5.84
CA LYS A 143 -18.69 -4.30 6.58
C LYS A 143 -18.17 -4.17 8.03
N ARG A 144 -17.34 -5.12 8.45
CA ARG A 144 -16.51 -5.15 9.68
C ARG A 144 -15.91 -3.78 10.00
N LEU A 145 -16.28 -3.13 11.11
CA LEU A 145 -15.47 -2.02 11.63
C LEU A 145 -14.38 -2.56 12.57
N PRO A 146 -13.19 -1.93 12.60
CA PRO A 146 -12.15 -2.33 13.52
C PRO A 146 -12.55 -2.02 14.98
N VAL A 147 -12.19 -2.90 15.91
CA VAL A 147 -12.45 -2.72 17.35
C VAL A 147 -11.15 -2.46 18.12
N LEU A 148 -11.22 -1.67 19.19
CA LEU A 148 -10.03 -1.24 19.95
C LEU A 148 -9.15 -2.42 20.37
N GLY A 149 -7.84 -2.31 20.13
CA GLY A 149 -6.85 -3.32 20.50
C GLY A 149 -6.80 -4.55 19.59
N GLN A 150 -7.69 -4.66 18.58
CA GLN A 150 -7.61 -5.78 17.63
C GLN A 150 -6.31 -5.71 16.82
N ASP A 151 -5.82 -6.88 16.42
CA ASP A 151 -4.72 -6.99 15.48
C ASP A 151 -5.18 -6.67 14.05
N GLY A 152 -4.32 -5.98 13.30
CA GLY A 152 -4.47 -5.69 11.88
C GLY A 152 -3.21 -6.10 11.11
N TYR A 153 -3.40 -6.52 9.87
CA TYR A 153 -2.31 -6.95 9.00
C TYR A 153 -2.40 -6.18 7.68
N HIS A 154 -1.31 -5.52 7.30
CA HIS A 154 -1.23 -4.72 6.09
C HIS A 154 -0.27 -5.41 5.12
N PHE A 155 -0.64 -5.47 3.85
CA PHE A 155 0.15 -6.13 2.82
C PHE A 155 0.40 -5.18 1.66
N GLY A 156 1.59 -5.26 1.06
CA GLY A 156 1.90 -4.49 -0.14
C GLY A 156 3.35 -4.57 -0.54
N TYR A 157 3.79 -3.55 -1.28
CA TYR A 157 5.08 -3.54 -1.95
C TYR A 157 5.89 -2.26 -1.65
N PRO A 158 6.36 -2.04 -0.41
CA PRO A 158 7.24 -0.92 -0.13
C PRO A 158 8.52 -0.98 -0.96
N GLY A 159 8.86 0.11 -1.65
CA GLY A 159 9.99 0.14 -2.58
C GLY A 159 9.85 -0.85 -3.76
N GLY A 160 8.65 -1.39 -4.01
CA GLY A 160 8.42 -2.46 -4.99
C GLY A 160 8.63 -3.87 -4.44
N GLU A 161 9.09 -4.02 -3.20
CA GLU A 161 9.41 -5.32 -2.59
C GLU A 161 8.28 -5.83 -1.69
N PRO A 162 7.96 -7.14 -1.72
CA PRO A 162 6.95 -7.75 -0.85
C PRO A 162 7.14 -7.43 0.64
N ALA A 163 6.11 -6.89 1.29
CA ALA A 163 6.11 -6.70 2.73
C ALA A 163 4.76 -6.96 3.39
N ALA A 164 4.83 -7.24 4.69
CA ALA A 164 3.70 -7.33 5.59
C ALA A 164 3.97 -6.52 6.87
N VAL A 165 2.95 -5.90 7.43
CA VAL A 165 3.04 -5.13 8.68
C VAL A 165 1.95 -5.58 9.63
N HIS A 166 2.35 -5.99 10.85
CA HIS A 166 1.44 -6.26 11.95
C HIS A 166 1.23 -4.99 12.76
N THR A 167 -0.03 -4.66 13.01
CA THR A 167 -0.45 -3.46 13.72
C THR A 167 -1.55 -3.77 14.74
N ARG A 168 -1.84 -2.81 15.62
CA ARG A 168 -3.01 -2.82 16.51
C ARG A 168 -3.88 -1.60 16.32
N PHE A 169 -5.19 -1.79 16.26
CA PHE A 169 -6.12 -0.68 16.13
C PHE A 169 -6.14 0.17 17.41
N VAL A 170 -5.89 1.47 17.25
CA VAL A 170 -5.80 2.43 18.36
C VAL A 170 -6.85 3.54 18.31
N GLY A 171 -7.61 3.64 17.22
CA GLY A 171 -8.78 4.51 17.14
C GLY A 171 -8.99 5.13 15.77
N SER A 172 -9.80 6.19 15.69
CA SER A 172 -9.99 6.94 14.45
C SER A 172 -9.13 8.19 14.41
N ALA A 173 -8.78 8.60 13.21
CA ALA A 173 -8.14 9.87 12.91
C ALA A 173 -9.03 10.71 12.01
N ARG A 174 -8.86 12.02 12.10
CA ARG A 174 -9.37 12.96 11.11
C ARG A 174 -8.19 13.40 10.25
N ILE A 175 -8.28 13.18 8.95
CA ILE A 175 -7.23 13.48 7.98
C ILE A 175 -7.61 14.77 7.26
N ARG A 176 -6.68 15.73 7.28
CA ARG A 176 -6.77 16.98 6.56
C ARG A 176 -5.68 17.00 5.50
N LYS A 177 -6.10 17.01 4.24
CA LYS A 177 -5.21 17.21 3.09
C LYS A 177 -4.75 18.68 3.09
N GLY A 178 -3.49 18.94 2.73
CA GLY A 178 -2.78 20.20 2.97
C GLY A 178 -3.35 21.44 2.26
N ARG A 179 -4.34 21.28 1.37
CA ARG A 179 -4.98 22.40 0.68
C ARG A 179 -6.13 22.97 1.52
N PRO A 180 -6.15 24.29 1.81
CA PRO A 180 -7.27 24.95 2.46
C PRO A 180 -8.61 24.64 1.76
N GLY A 181 -9.66 24.38 2.55
CA GLY A 181 -10.99 24.07 2.02
C GLY A 181 -11.22 22.61 1.59
N THR A 182 -10.21 21.73 1.68
CA THR A 182 -10.40 20.31 1.40
C THR A 182 -11.25 19.65 2.49
N PRO A 183 -12.27 18.83 2.15
CA PRO A 183 -13.07 18.12 3.14
C PRO A 183 -12.20 17.22 4.03
N LEU A 184 -12.61 17.11 5.29
CA LEU A 184 -11.98 16.23 6.26
C LEU A 184 -12.34 14.78 5.95
N GLU A 185 -11.34 13.91 5.93
CA GLU A 185 -11.50 12.48 5.78
C GLU A 185 -11.44 11.78 7.14
N GLN A 186 -12.21 10.72 7.31
CA GLN A 186 -12.05 9.81 8.45
C GLN A 186 -11.08 8.69 8.08
N GLY A 187 -10.10 8.45 8.95
CA GLY A 187 -9.20 7.30 8.88
C GLY A 187 -9.30 6.41 10.11
N TRP A 188 -8.89 5.16 9.96
CA TRP A 188 -8.61 4.24 11.07
C TRP A 188 -7.12 4.24 11.35
N MET A 189 -6.76 4.44 12.61
CA MET A 189 -5.38 4.56 13.08
C MET A 189 -4.92 3.25 13.72
N TRP A 190 -3.74 2.82 13.31
CA TRP A 190 -3.11 1.58 13.70
C TRP A 190 -1.71 1.85 14.24
N ALA A 191 -1.36 1.25 15.37
CA ALA A 191 -0.02 1.29 15.93
C ALA A 191 0.77 0.08 15.43
N GLU A 192 1.92 0.32 14.82
CA GLU A 192 2.82 -0.71 14.33
C GLU A 192 3.37 -1.57 15.47
N ARG A 193 3.50 -2.87 15.22
CA ARG A 193 4.03 -3.86 16.16
C ARG A 193 5.22 -4.61 15.59
N ALA A 194 5.15 -5.01 14.33
CA ALA A 194 6.22 -5.74 13.65
C ALA A 194 6.08 -5.61 12.12
N ARG A 195 7.16 -5.94 11.41
CA ARG A 195 7.23 -6.01 9.94
C ARG A 195 7.82 -7.33 9.47
N THR A 196 7.49 -7.71 8.25
CA THR A 196 8.17 -8.77 7.52
C THR A 196 8.43 -8.29 6.10
N PRO A 197 9.69 -8.23 5.64
CA PRO A 197 10.90 -8.51 6.43
C PRO A 197 11.14 -7.42 7.51
N PRO A 198 11.85 -7.75 8.62
CA PRO A 198 12.00 -6.84 9.76
C PRO A 198 12.91 -5.64 9.46
N ASP A 199 13.79 -5.76 8.47
CA ASP A 199 14.79 -4.77 8.03
C ASP A 199 14.29 -3.89 6.87
N ILE A 200 13.01 -3.91 6.54
CA ILE A 200 12.49 -3.11 5.43
C ILE A 200 12.60 -1.60 5.71
N ASP A 201 13.30 -0.91 4.81
CA ASP A 201 13.52 0.53 4.86
C ASP A 201 12.26 1.30 4.47
N GLY A 202 11.65 1.95 5.46
CA GLY A 202 10.41 2.71 5.26
C GLY A 202 9.23 1.83 4.85
N LEU A 203 8.09 2.46 4.54
CA LEU A 203 6.88 1.79 4.04
C LEU A 203 6.29 2.52 2.82
N GLY A 204 7.10 3.34 2.13
CA GLY A 204 6.67 3.99 0.89
C GLY A 204 6.41 2.93 -0.18
N GLY A 205 5.20 2.89 -0.74
CA GLY A 205 4.72 1.78 -1.60
C GLY A 205 3.69 0.87 -0.94
N LEU A 206 3.54 0.91 0.40
CA LEU A 206 2.45 0.22 1.11
C LEU A 206 1.08 0.87 0.86
N SER A 207 1.07 2.15 0.47
CA SER A 207 -0.15 2.89 0.14
C SER A 207 -1.00 2.17 -0.89
N GLY A 208 -2.30 2.06 -0.60
CA GLY A 208 -3.29 1.32 -1.36
C GLY A 208 -3.39 -0.16 -1.01
N GLY A 209 -2.44 -0.70 -0.23
CA GLY A 209 -2.45 -2.08 0.20
C GLY A 209 -3.59 -2.41 1.17
N PRO A 210 -4.13 -3.64 1.12
CA PRO A 210 -5.24 -4.03 1.98
C PRO A 210 -4.78 -4.12 3.43
N GLN A 211 -5.62 -3.63 4.34
CA GLN A 211 -5.57 -3.95 5.76
C GLN A 211 -6.68 -4.95 6.08
N VAL A 212 -6.29 -6.11 6.60
CA VAL A 212 -7.20 -7.19 7.01
C VAL A 212 -7.16 -7.41 8.51
N ASP A 213 -8.25 -7.96 9.05
CA ASP A 213 -8.24 -8.52 10.41
C ASP A 213 -7.74 -9.98 10.42
N ARG A 214 -7.73 -10.61 11.59
CA ARG A 214 -7.32 -12.02 11.76
C ARG A 214 -8.13 -13.04 10.95
N THR A 215 -9.29 -12.65 10.41
CA THR A 215 -10.09 -13.52 9.54
C THR A 215 -9.67 -13.43 8.07
N GLY A 216 -8.79 -12.49 7.72
CA GLY A 216 -8.37 -12.17 6.35
C GLY A 216 -9.32 -11.27 5.57
N ALA A 217 -10.42 -10.80 6.16
CA ALA A 217 -11.31 -9.87 5.48
C ALA A 217 -10.78 -8.43 5.55
N VAL A 218 -10.86 -7.71 4.44
CA VAL A 218 -10.39 -6.32 4.32
C VAL A 218 -11.35 -5.37 5.05
N GLN A 219 -10.82 -4.62 6.02
CA GLN A 219 -11.54 -3.57 6.76
C GLN A 219 -11.14 -2.16 6.31
N GLY A 220 -9.93 -2.00 5.76
CA GLY A 220 -9.41 -0.71 5.32
C GLY A 220 -8.36 -0.82 4.23
N ILE A 221 -8.05 0.34 3.65
CA ILE A 221 -7.02 0.53 2.61
C ILE A 221 -5.95 1.42 3.20
N THR A 222 -4.69 0.98 3.20
CA THR A 222 -3.58 1.74 3.80
C THR A 222 -3.33 3.02 3.01
N VAL A 223 -3.30 4.17 3.67
CA VAL A 223 -3.16 5.47 2.97
C VAL A 223 -2.04 6.34 3.51
N LEU A 224 -1.68 6.19 4.79
CA LEU A 224 -0.61 6.97 5.40
C LEU A 224 0.24 6.09 6.29
N HIS A 225 1.54 6.39 6.30
CA HIS A 225 2.48 5.89 7.29
C HIS A 225 3.18 7.09 7.93
N SER A 226 3.25 7.10 9.25
CA SER A 226 3.99 8.07 10.06
C SER A 226 5.17 7.36 10.73
N PRO A 227 6.36 7.31 10.09
CA PRO A 227 7.50 6.54 10.59
C PRO A 227 7.88 6.90 12.03
N ARG A 228 7.98 8.21 12.32
CA ARG A 228 8.37 8.71 13.65
C ARG A 228 7.39 8.33 14.77
N ALA A 229 6.13 8.08 14.41
CA ALA A 229 5.10 7.72 15.36
C ALA A 229 4.82 6.21 15.41
N GLY A 230 5.40 5.42 14.50
CA GLY A 230 5.08 4.00 14.34
C GLY A 230 3.59 3.78 14.08
N ARG A 231 2.98 4.61 13.22
CA ARG A 231 1.54 4.56 12.94
C ARG A 231 1.24 4.40 11.47
N LEU A 232 0.25 3.56 11.18
CA LEU A 232 -0.38 3.45 9.88
C LEU A 232 -1.80 3.99 9.98
N THR A 233 -2.28 4.61 8.91
CA THR A 233 -3.68 5.03 8.79
C THR A 233 -4.30 4.39 7.57
N THR A 234 -5.52 3.91 7.71
CA THR A 234 -6.28 3.31 6.62
C THR A 234 -7.58 4.06 6.38
N THR A 235 -7.96 4.23 5.12
CA THR A 235 -9.32 4.66 4.76
C THR A 235 -10.28 3.48 4.95
N PRO A 236 -11.48 3.68 5.54
CA PRO A 236 -12.46 2.61 5.70
C PRO A 236 -12.89 2.03 4.35
N VAL A 237 -12.97 0.70 4.24
CA VAL A 237 -13.41 0.04 2.99
C VAL A 237 -14.83 0.44 2.56
N SER A 238 -15.67 0.89 3.51
CA SER A 238 -17.00 1.45 3.20
C SER A 238 -16.93 2.65 2.27
N ARG A 239 -15.85 3.44 2.29
CA ARG A 239 -15.63 4.56 1.37
C ARG A 239 -15.40 4.08 -0.06
N ALA A 240 -14.70 2.94 -0.23
CA ALA A 240 -14.49 2.33 -1.53
C ALA A 240 -15.81 1.88 -2.17
N ARG A 241 -16.78 1.43 -1.36
CA ARG A 241 -18.09 0.97 -1.83
C ARG A 241 -18.91 2.03 -2.56
N GLU A 242 -18.66 3.31 -2.31
CA GLU A 242 -19.30 4.41 -3.05
C GLU A 242 -18.84 4.49 -4.51
N LEU A 243 -17.72 3.83 -4.86
CA LEU A 243 -17.20 3.71 -6.21
C LEU A 243 -17.45 2.34 -6.85
N LEU A 244 -17.73 1.31 -6.04
CA LEU A 244 -17.86 -0.07 -6.51
C LEU A 244 -19.28 -0.35 -7.03
N GLN A 245 -19.35 -1.25 -8.01
CA GLN A 245 -20.63 -1.77 -8.50
C GLN A 245 -21.21 -2.79 -7.49
N PRO A 246 -22.53 -3.04 -7.50
CA PRO A 246 -23.21 -3.92 -6.54
C PRO A 246 -22.69 -5.37 -6.47
N GLU A 247 -21.99 -5.83 -7.51
CA GLU A 247 -21.51 -7.20 -7.68
C GLU A 247 -20.33 -7.55 -6.75
N VAL A 248 -19.67 -6.55 -6.14
CA VAL A 248 -18.58 -6.81 -5.19
C VAL A 248 -19.16 -7.22 -3.83
N ALA A 249 -19.08 -8.52 -3.55
CA ALA A 249 -19.64 -9.12 -2.35
C ALA A 249 -18.90 -8.68 -1.06
N LEU A 250 -19.66 -8.53 0.02
CA LEU A 250 -19.12 -8.36 1.36
C LEU A 250 -19.30 -9.64 2.18
N VAL A 251 -18.25 -10.03 2.90
CA VAL A 251 -18.23 -11.26 3.70
C VAL A 251 -18.26 -11.00 5.20
N ALA A 252 -18.75 -12.00 5.94
CA ALA A 252 -18.78 -12.00 7.41
C ALA A 252 -17.44 -12.36 8.04
N ASP A 253 -16.53 -12.99 7.30
CA ASP A 253 -15.14 -13.32 7.64
C ASP A 253 -14.40 -13.65 6.32
N GLY A 254 -13.07 -13.57 6.32
CA GLY A 254 -12.27 -13.82 5.10
C GLY A 254 -11.89 -15.28 4.90
N GLY A 255 -12.47 -16.21 5.67
CA GLY A 255 -12.24 -17.65 5.53
C GLY A 255 -10.85 -18.15 5.96
N THR A 256 -10.05 -17.33 6.65
CA THR A 256 -8.69 -17.71 7.09
C THR A 256 -8.44 -17.38 8.57
N THR A 257 -7.29 -17.79 9.07
CA THR A 257 -6.74 -17.41 10.37
C THR A 257 -5.36 -16.81 10.16
N ILE A 258 -5.22 -15.54 10.55
CA ILE A 258 -3.95 -14.81 10.56
C ILE A 258 -3.57 -14.51 12.00
N SER A 259 -2.32 -14.73 12.36
CA SER A 259 -1.76 -14.47 13.67
C SER A 259 -0.52 -13.58 13.59
N PRO A 260 -0.10 -12.94 14.70
CA PRO A 260 1.16 -12.20 14.75
C PRO A 260 2.40 -13.05 14.43
N ARG A 261 2.30 -14.38 14.40
CA ARG A 261 3.44 -15.28 14.13
C ARG A 261 3.55 -15.67 12.66
N ASP A 262 2.45 -15.69 11.92
CA ASP A 262 2.37 -16.22 10.55
C ASP A 262 1.90 -15.19 9.50
N TYR A 263 1.63 -13.95 9.90
CA TYR A 263 1.13 -12.92 8.99
C TYR A 263 2.05 -12.68 7.79
N GLY A 264 3.36 -12.80 7.94
CA GLY A 264 4.32 -12.68 6.83
C GLY A 264 4.09 -13.74 5.74
N ASP A 265 3.84 -14.99 6.14
CA ASP A 265 3.58 -16.13 5.26
C ASP A 265 2.21 -15.98 4.59
N HIS A 266 1.19 -15.58 5.37
CA HIS A 266 -0.14 -15.28 4.82
C HIS A 266 -0.09 -14.14 3.80
N GLY A 267 0.80 -13.18 3.99
CA GLY A 267 1.02 -12.10 3.06
C GLY A 267 1.35 -12.57 1.64
N THR A 268 1.92 -13.76 1.46
CA THR A 268 2.23 -14.29 0.11
C THR A 268 0.96 -14.55 -0.68
N GLN A 269 -0.06 -15.15 -0.05
CA GLN A 269 -1.37 -15.41 -0.68
C GLN A 269 -2.10 -14.10 -0.99
N VAL A 270 -2.10 -13.16 -0.03
CA VAL A 270 -2.69 -11.84 -0.25
C VAL A 270 -1.98 -11.08 -1.37
N ARG A 271 -0.65 -11.26 -1.51
CA ARG A 271 0.14 -10.68 -2.59
C ARG A 271 -0.10 -11.31 -3.96
N GLU A 272 -0.75 -12.46 -4.06
CA GLU A 272 -1.25 -12.95 -5.36
C GLU A 272 -2.51 -12.18 -5.80
N ALA A 273 -3.33 -11.76 -4.83
CA ALA A 273 -4.46 -10.87 -5.04
C ALA A 273 -4.05 -9.40 -5.12
N ALA A 274 -2.89 -9.04 -4.57
CA ALA A 274 -2.33 -7.70 -4.63
C ALA A 274 -1.39 -7.53 -5.84
N GLY A 275 -1.27 -6.31 -6.32
CA GLY A 275 -0.34 -5.95 -7.36
C GLY A 275 0.35 -4.64 -7.04
N THR A 276 1.52 -4.42 -7.61
CA THR A 276 2.24 -3.15 -7.47
C THR A 276 1.75 -2.19 -8.55
N VAL A 277 1.38 -0.96 -8.16
CA VAL A 277 1.12 0.13 -9.11
C VAL A 277 2.43 0.88 -9.34
N LEU A 278 2.87 1.00 -10.59
CA LEU A 278 3.93 1.94 -11.00
C LEU A 278 3.30 3.05 -11.86
N LEU A 279 3.85 4.25 -11.71
CA LEU A 279 3.42 5.46 -12.41
C LEU A 279 4.49 5.93 -13.40
#